data_AF-A0A7S7QH86-F1
#
_entry.id   AF-A0A7S7QH86-F1
#
_cell.length_a   1.000
_cell.length_b   1.000
_cell.length_c   1.000
_cell.angle_alpha   90.00
_cell.angle_beta   90.00
_cell.angle_gamma   90.00
#
_symmetry.space_group_name_H-M   'P 1'
#
loop_
_entity.id
_entity.type
_entity.pdbx_description
1 polymer ?
#
loop_
_entity_poly.entity_id
_entity_poly.type
_entity_poly.pdbx_seq_one_letter_code
_entity_poly.pdbx_strand_id
1 'polypeptide(L)'
;MPISSQTDDLRSAVHYALETTRAVTVCPFHLDILVRVGDDAAENHAFARARKLIKCDGTTWEGEALRKEFERQLGKAADRYCPRCALFGDPYHGSSEHQRN
;
A
#
# COMPACT_ATOMS: atom_id res chain seq x y z
N MET A 1 -5.99 -25.72 -12.22
CA MET A 1 -6.11 -24.28 -11.92
C MET A 1 -4.79 -23.83 -11.33
N PRO A 2 -4.07 -22.85 -11.90
CA PRO A 2 -2.77 -22.46 -11.39
C PRO A 2 -2.95 -21.68 -10.07
N ILE A 3 -2.14 -22.00 -9.08
CA ILE A 3 -2.15 -21.37 -7.75
C ILE A 3 -1.88 -19.85 -7.85
N SER A 4 -1.26 -19.40 -8.94
CA SER A 4 -0.95 -17.99 -9.21
C SER A 4 -2.18 -17.09 -9.35
N SER A 5 -3.25 -17.55 -10.01
CA SER A 5 -4.42 -16.69 -10.26
C SER A 5 -5.14 -16.32 -8.97
N GLN A 6 -5.29 -17.29 -8.06
CA GLN A 6 -5.86 -17.06 -6.75
C GLN A 6 -5.02 -16.04 -5.95
N THR A 7 -3.70 -16.21 -5.88
CA THR A 7 -2.85 -15.25 -5.13
C THR A 7 -2.90 -13.83 -5.71
N ASP A 8 -3.03 -13.71 -7.03
CA ASP A 8 -3.19 -12.42 -7.70
C ASP A 8 -4.57 -11.80 -7.42
N ASP A 9 -5.62 -12.60 -7.33
CA ASP A 9 -6.96 -12.14 -6.94
C ASP A 9 -6.99 -11.59 -5.51
N LEU A 10 -6.34 -12.30 -4.56
CA LEU A 10 -6.23 -11.84 -3.17
C LEU A 10 -5.47 -10.52 -3.08
N ARG A 11 -4.33 -10.43 -3.76
CA ARG A 11 -3.49 -9.23 -3.80
C ARG A 11 -4.26 -8.04 -4.36
N SER A 12 -4.98 -8.25 -5.46
CA SER A 12 -5.77 -7.23 -6.13
C SER A 12 -6.95 -6.77 -5.26
N ALA A 13 -7.65 -7.69 -4.60
CA ALA A 13 -8.76 -7.37 -3.70
C ALA A 13 -8.30 -6.54 -2.49
N VAL A 14 -7.17 -6.90 -1.88
CA VAL A 14 -6.57 -6.13 -0.77
C VAL A 14 -6.16 -4.74 -1.23
N HIS A 15 -5.47 -4.64 -2.35
CA HIS A 15 -5.01 -3.37 -2.90
C HIS A 15 -6.20 -2.44 -3.19
N TYR A 16 -7.20 -2.96 -3.91
CA TYR A 16 -8.42 -2.24 -4.22
C TYR A 16 -9.15 -1.77 -2.96
N ALA A 17 -9.22 -2.61 -1.92
CA ALA A 17 -9.85 -2.22 -0.66
C ALA A 17 -9.08 -1.09 0.04
N LEU A 18 -7.75 -1.16 0.10
CA LEU A 18 -6.91 -0.14 0.72
C LEU A 18 -7.01 1.21 -0.01
N GLU A 19 -7.01 1.21 -1.35
CA GLU A 19 -7.12 2.45 -2.14
C GLU A 19 -8.51 3.07 -2.01
N THR A 20 -9.57 2.26 -2.11
CA THR A 20 -10.95 2.78 -2.12
C THR A 20 -11.41 3.32 -0.77
N THR A 21 -10.81 2.87 0.34
CA THR A 21 -11.04 3.45 1.67
C THR A 21 -10.04 4.55 2.04
N ARG A 22 -9.11 4.89 1.14
CA ARG A 22 -8.02 5.84 1.40
C ARG A 22 -7.13 5.45 2.59
N ALA A 23 -6.98 4.15 2.85
CA ALA A 23 -5.92 3.66 3.74
C ALA A 23 -4.54 3.90 3.11
N VAL A 24 -4.47 3.69 1.79
CA VAL A 24 -3.29 3.99 0.97
C VAL A 24 -3.67 4.81 -0.26
N THR A 25 -2.68 5.44 -0.86
CA THR A 25 -2.75 6.02 -2.21
C THR A 25 -1.48 5.71 -2.97
N VAL A 26 -1.58 5.60 -4.30
CA VAL A 26 -0.42 5.60 -5.17
C VAL A 26 0.13 7.02 -5.29
N CYS A 27 1.46 7.16 -5.29
CA CYS A 27 2.09 8.44 -5.58
C CYS A 27 1.83 8.83 -7.05
N PRO A 28 1.34 10.05 -7.34
CA PRO A 28 1.01 10.46 -8.71
C PRO A 28 2.23 10.56 -9.64
N PHE A 29 3.45 10.65 -9.08
CA PHE A 29 4.71 10.75 -9.84
C PHE A 29 5.51 9.44 -9.85
N HIS A 30 5.23 8.53 -8.90
CA HIS A 30 5.94 7.27 -8.73
C HIS A 30 4.92 6.14 -8.55
N LEU A 31 4.39 5.64 -9.67
CA LEU A 31 3.24 4.72 -9.69
C LEU A 31 3.52 3.37 -9.01
N ASP A 32 4.78 3.05 -8.77
CA ASP A 32 5.23 1.87 -8.03
C ASP A 32 5.26 2.08 -6.50
N ILE A 33 5.00 3.30 -6.02
CA ILE A 33 5.04 3.65 -4.60
C ILE A 33 3.62 3.84 -4.07
N LEU A 34 3.26 2.96 -3.14
CA LEU A 34 2.13 3.14 -2.24
C LEU A 34 2.52 3.99 -1.05
N VAL A 35 1.63 4.90 -0.66
CA VAL A 35 1.78 5.77 0.49
C VAL A 35 0.61 5.52 1.44
N ARG A 36 0.92 5.19 2.68
CA ARG A 36 -0.05 5.04 3.76
C ARG A 36 -0.48 6.43 4.22
N VAL A 37 -1.73 6.78 3.95
CA VAL A 37 -2.31 8.10 4.20
C VAL A 37 -3.51 8.06 5.15
N GLY A 38 -4.13 6.90 5.30
CA GLY A 38 -5.23 6.69 6.23
C GLY A 38 -4.76 6.43 7.65
N ASP A 39 -5.68 6.58 8.58
CA ASP A 39 -5.52 6.17 9.98
C ASP A 39 -5.95 4.72 10.18
N ASP A 40 -5.88 4.25 11.43
CA ASP A 40 -6.29 2.90 11.81
C ASP A 40 -7.77 2.62 11.47
N ALA A 41 -8.62 3.65 11.44
CA ALA A 41 -10.03 3.50 11.06
C ALA A 41 -10.19 3.24 9.55
N ALA A 42 -9.43 3.94 8.71
CA ALA A 42 -9.39 3.69 7.27
C ALA A 42 -8.87 2.29 6.94
N GLU A 43 -7.86 1.81 7.67
CA GLU A 43 -7.31 0.45 7.53
C GLU A 43 -8.30 -0.62 7.98
N ASN A 44 -8.93 -0.44 9.14
CA ASN A 44 -9.94 -1.39 9.61
C ASN A 44 -11.13 -1.45 8.65
N HIS A 45 -11.54 -0.32 8.06
CA HIS A 45 -12.57 -0.27 7.03
C HIS A 45 -12.11 -1.00 5.75
N ALA A 46 -10.85 -0.81 5.32
CA ALA A 46 -10.29 -1.54 4.18
C ALA A 46 -10.32 -3.05 4.42
N PHE A 47 -9.92 -3.49 5.61
CA PHE A 47 -9.91 -4.91 5.97
C PHE A 47 -11.32 -5.52 5.93
N ALA A 48 -12.31 -4.82 6.50
CA ALA A 48 -13.71 -5.25 6.43
C ALA A 48 -14.23 -5.32 4.98
N ARG A 49 -13.84 -4.36 4.14
CA ARG A 49 -14.19 -4.34 2.72
C ARG A 49 -13.55 -5.50 1.95
N ALA A 50 -12.26 -5.76 2.15
CA ALA A 50 -11.55 -6.88 1.52
C ALA A 50 -12.18 -8.23 1.90
N ARG A 51 -12.52 -8.42 3.18
CA ARG A 51 -13.24 -9.62 3.65
C ARG A 51 -14.58 -9.81 2.93
N LYS A 52 -15.30 -8.72 2.68
CA LYS A 52 -16.60 -8.77 1.99
C LYS A 52 -16.43 -9.14 0.51
N LEU A 53 -15.46 -8.54 -0.18
CA LEU A 53 -15.18 -8.82 -1.60
C LEU A 53 -14.87 -10.30 -1.82
N ILE A 54 -13.90 -10.81 -1.06
CA ILE A 54 -13.48 -12.20 -1.11
C ILE A 54 -14.63 -13.18 -0.84
N LYS A 55 -15.48 -12.87 0.16
CA LYS A 55 -16.63 -13.71 0.48
C LYS A 55 -17.66 -13.72 -0.66
N CYS A 56 -17.84 -12.60 -1.34
CA CYS A 56 -18.76 -12.48 -2.48
C CYS A 56 -18.26 -13.22 -3.72
N ASP A 57 -16.95 -13.26 -3.95
CA ASP A 57 -16.34 -13.93 -5.11
C ASP A 57 -16.34 -15.46 -5.02
N GLY A 58 -16.89 -16.03 -3.93
CA GLY A 58 -16.95 -17.47 -3.69
C GLY A 58 -15.61 -18.11 -3.32
N THR A 59 -14.56 -17.29 -3.20
CA THR A 59 -13.21 -17.72 -2.88
C THR A 59 -13.08 -17.87 -1.36
N THR A 60 -12.87 -19.09 -0.89
CA THR A 60 -12.69 -19.40 0.55
C THR A 60 -11.25 -19.13 0.97
N TRP A 61 -10.84 -17.86 1.03
CA TRP A 61 -9.53 -17.52 1.61
C TRP A 61 -9.57 -17.72 3.13
N GLU A 62 -8.52 -18.35 3.67
CA GLU A 62 -8.30 -18.35 5.11
C GLU A 62 -8.15 -16.90 5.59
N GLY A 63 -8.82 -16.55 6.69
CA GLY A 63 -8.74 -15.19 7.25
C GLY A 63 -7.31 -14.77 7.58
N GLU A 64 -6.42 -15.74 7.84
CA GLU A 64 -4.99 -15.52 8.00
C GLU A 64 -4.28 -15.13 6.71
N ALA A 65 -4.63 -15.74 5.57
CA ALA A 65 -4.04 -15.39 4.28
C ALA A 65 -4.36 -13.94 3.91
N LEU A 66 -5.61 -13.53 4.13
CA LEU A 66 -6.03 -12.14 3.97
C LEU A 66 -5.26 -11.20 4.89
N ARG A 67 -5.18 -11.53 6.18
CA ARG A 67 -4.45 -10.70 7.16
C ARG A 67 -2.98 -10.54 6.78
N LYS A 68 -2.30 -11.64 6.42
CA LYS A 68 -0.90 -11.63 6.00
C LYS A 68 -0.68 -10.74 4.77
N GLU A 69 -1.54 -10.85 3.75
CA GLU A 69 -1.42 -10.01 2.55
C GLU A 69 -1.70 -8.54 2.85
N PHE A 70 -2.67 -8.26 3.73
CA PHE A 70 -3.00 -6.91 4.18
C PHE A 70 -1.82 -6.25 4.91
N GLU A 71 -1.24 -6.94 5.89
CA GLU A 71 -0.02 -6.50 6.60
C GLU A 71 1.17 -6.35 5.64
N ARG A 72 1.31 -7.25 4.67
CA ARG A 72 2.39 -7.19 3.66
C ARG A 72 2.28 -5.95 2.77
N GLN A 73 1.08 -5.54 2.40
CA GLN A 73 0.89 -4.33 1.58
C GLN A 73 1.09 -3.06 2.39
N LEU A 74 0.52 -2.98 3.59
CA LEU A 74 0.74 -1.85 4.50
C LEU A 74 2.21 -1.70 4.89
N GLY A 75 2.90 -2.80 5.21
CA GLY A 75 4.33 -2.78 5.56
C GLY A 75 5.27 -2.44 4.40
N LYS A 76 4.79 -2.50 3.15
CA LYS A 76 5.54 -2.01 1.98
C LYS A 76 5.22 -0.56 1.62
N ALA A 77 4.12 -0.02 2.10
CA ALA A 77 3.73 1.36 1.83
C ALA A 77 4.67 2.30 2.59
N ALA A 78 4.99 3.43 1.97
CA ALA A 78 5.71 4.50 2.64
C ALA A 78 4.79 5.23 3.61
N ASP A 79 5.29 5.60 4.78
CA ASP A 79 4.50 6.33 5.77
C ASP A 79 4.38 7.81 5.38
N ARG A 80 3.12 8.28 5.28
CA ARG A 80 2.70 9.68 5.04
C ARG A 80 3.10 10.31 3.71
N TYR A 81 4.32 10.08 3.21
CA TYR A 81 4.85 10.73 2.02
C TYR A 81 5.62 9.75 1.12
N CYS A 82 5.64 10.05 -0.18
CA CYS A 82 6.49 9.32 -1.11
C CYS A 82 7.97 9.65 -0.87
N PRO A 83 8.83 8.67 -0.59
CA PRO A 83 10.24 8.90 -0.30
C PRO A 83 10.99 9.47 -1.50
N ARG A 84 10.62 9.10 -2.73
CA ARG A 84 11.23 9.65 -3.94
C ARG A 84 10.86 11.12 -4.14
N CYS A 85 9.61 11.52 -3.88
CA CYS A 85 9.24 12.93 -3.92
C CYS A 85 9.98 13.75 -2.84
N ALA A 86 10.19 13.18 -1.65
CA ALA A 86 10.91 13.87 -0.58
C ALA A 86 12.37 14.19 -0.95
N LEU A 87 13.04 13.31 -1.72
CA LEU A 87 14.40 13.54 -2.21
C LEU A 87 14.52 14.73 -3.17
N PHE A 88 13.47 15.03 -3.95
CA PHE A 88 13.47 16.16 -4.89
C PHE A 88 12.81 17.43 -4.31
N GLY A 89 12.08 17.29 -3.21
CA GLY A 89 11.34 18.38 -2.56
C GLY A 89 12.18 19.23 -1.60
N ASP A 90 13.46 18.91 -1.42
CA ASP A 90 14.35 19.63 -0.54
C ASP A 90 15.33 20.48 -1.38
N PRO A 91 15.00 21.75 -1.72
CA PRO A 91 15.91 22.63 -2.45
C PRO A 91 17.20 22.98 -1.66
N TYR A 92 17.35 22.48 -0.43
CA TYR A 92 18.50 22.74 0.44
C TYR A 92 19.39 21.51 0.72
N HIS A 93 19.07 20.31 0.21
CA HIS A 93 19.92 19.13 0.42
C HIS A 93 21.05 19.01 -0.62
N GLY A 94 21.73 20.12 -0.89
CA GLY A 94 22.74 20.23 -1.94
C GLY A 94 23.68 21.41 -1.75
N SER A 95 24.34 21.51 -0.58
CA SER A 95 25.50 22.39 -0.37
C SER A 95 26.34 21.88 0.82
N SER A 96 26.83 20.64 0.72
CA SER A 96 27.95 20.18 1.55
C SER A 96 29.06 19.62 0.67
N GLU A 97 29.36 20.31 -0.44
CA GLU A 97 30.66 20.16 -1.10
C GLU A 97 31.26 21.54 -1.33
N HIS A 98 32.49 21.69 -0.81
CA HIS A 98 33.46 22.78 -0.96
C HIS A 98 33.26 24.06 -0.14
N GLN A 99 34.08 24.20 0.93
CA GLN A 99 35.10 25.25 0.95
C GLN A 99 36.24 25.01 1.99
N ARG A 100 37.40 24.59 1.45
CA ARG A 100 38.80 24.97 1.75
C ARG A 100 39.42 24.88 3.16
N ASN A 101 40.58 24.20 3.12
CA ASN A 101 41.83 24.31 3.88
C ASN A 101 41.90 23.72 5.28
#